data_AF-A0A1B6KMA4-F1
#
_entry.id   AF-A0A1B6KMA4-F1
#
_cell.length_a   1.000
_cell.length_b   1.000
_cell.length_c   1.000
_cell.angle_alpha   90.00
_cell.angle_beta   90.00
_cell.angle_gamma   90.00
#
_symmetry.space_group_name_H-M   'P 1'
#
loop_
_entity.id
_entity.type
_entity.pdbx_description
1 polymer ?
#
loop_
_entity_poly.entity_id
_entity_poly.type
_entity_poly.pdbx_seq_one_letter_code
_entity_poly.pdbx_strand_id
1 'polypeptide(L)'
;EVMPSKFAIRNNEFMDNSGVYVVNIGLSPYSEVHSILFTWNFVRRNRIQEPFDDGAEEARLTPRSRVAAVLVVSSANVAVFRNILQNPESTYELGSHLQDQSQLINCTYNWLGSSSEEKIFDRVFHRKDRYNLAKIVYMPYLLHSSNPGAGTIMQNPLFVPQFHMEGTDTVGGEVDGRESLRPGEYRVLRDINIRPGGILTLQPGVILRFPPGVGMMVAGRLEARGRKVNDILLTLREEAVVEPPATEMETEAPLPPAPTAPVRLLGGRTEREGRLQVRVGEEWGTVCDYGWTMLDAALVCHQLGLVLNPDDWFIERADIPEAGTAEKIIMSNVRCTEEDHDITECQAERLPHIENSCDHDQDVG
;
A
#
# COMPACT_ATOMS: atom_id res chain seq x y z
N GLU A 1 17.55 -30.50 -14.13
CA GLU A 1 18.15 -30.13 -12.83
C GLU A 1 18.10 -28.62 -12.69
N VAL A 2 17.58 -28.11 -11.56
CA VAL A 2 17.62 -26.67 -11.26
C VAL A 2 18.95 -26.39 -10.58
N MET A 3 19.78 -25.51 -11.15
CA MET A 3 21.08 -25.18 -10.54
C MET A 3 20.87 -24.31 -9.29
N PRO A 4 21.54 -24.62 -8.16
CA PRO A 4 21.50 -23.77 -6.97
C PRO A 4 22.09 -22.40 -7.27
N SER A 5 21.38 -21.34 -6.90
CA SER A 5 21.84 -19.96 -7.07
C SER A 5 21.80 -19.23 -5.72
N LYS A 6 22.96 -18.84 -5.22
CA LYS A 6 23.10 -18.10 -3.97
C LYS A 6 23.63 -16.71 -4.28
N PHE A 7 22.83 -15.69 -3.98
CA PHE A 7 23.23 -14.30 -4.16
C PHE A 7 23.54 -13.67 -2.80
N ALA A 8 24.59 -12.86 -2.74
CA ALA A 8 24.96 -12.12 -1.54
C ALA A 8 25.17 -10.66 -1.90
N ILE A 9 24.30 -9.79 -1.38
CA ILE A 9 24.39 -8.34 -1.53
C ILE A 9 25.04 -7.82 -0.25
N ARG A 10 26.30 -7.39 -0.36
CA ARG A 10 27.08 -6.95 0.79
C ARG A 10 27.97 -5.75 0.53
N ASN A 11 28.19 -4.95 1.56
CA ASN A 11 29.05 -3.76 1.56
C ASN A 11 28.59 -2.68 0.57
N ASN A 12 27.28 -2.51 0.39
CA ASN A 12 26.71 -1.46 -0.46
C ASN A 12 26.13 -0.33 0.39
N GLU A 13 25.98 0.82 -0.25
CA GLU A 13 25.42 2.02 0.35
C GLU A 13 24.30 2.58 -0.53
N PHE A 14 23.12 2.69 0.05
CA PHE A 14 21.90 3.20 -0.59
C PHE A 14 21.50 4.50 0.12
N MET A 15 21.78 5.63 -0.51
CA MET A 15 21.55 6.96 0.07
C MET A 15 20.85 7.91 -0.88
N ASP A 16 20.06 8.82 -0.31
CA ASP A 16 19.43 9.94 -1.00
C ASP A 16 18.51 9.52 -2.17
N ASN A 17 17.92 8.31 -2.08
CA ASN A 17 16.95 7.83 -3.06
C ASN A 17 15.52 8.20 -2.66
N SER A 18 14.67 8.41 -3.66
CA SER A 18 13.23 8.64 -3.50
C SER A 18 12.42 7.65 -4.32
N GLY A 19 11.32 7.12 -3.77
CA GLY A 19 10.41 6.22 -4.47
C GLY A 19 9.48 5.47 -3.52
N VAL A 20 8.86 4.40 -4.00
CA VAL A 20 7.98 3.53 -3.20
C VAL A 20 8.77 2.55 -2.33
N TYR A 21 9.94 2.13 -2.81
CA TYR A 21 10.93 1.35 -2.05
C TYR A 21 12.32 1.67 -2.58
N VAL A 22 13.34 1.54 -1.72
CA VAL A 22 14.75 1.64 -2.16
C VAL A 22 15.23 0.29 -2.67
N VAL A 23 14.81 -0.76 -1.99
CA VAL A 23 15.25 -2.13 -2.27
C VAL A 23 14.05 -3.06 -2.16
N ASN A 24 13.68 -3.71 -3.26
CA ASN A 24 12.72 -4.81 -3.30
C ASN A 24 13.47 -6.11 -3.63
N ILE A 25 13.46 -7.07 -2.71
CA ILE A 25 14.18 -8.35 -2.86
C ILE A 25 13.20 -9.50 -2.78
N GLY A 26 13.16 -10.28 -3.86
CA GLY A 26 12.34 -11.47 -3.99
C GLY A 26 13.04 -12.58 -4.74
N LEU A 27 12.65 -13.80 -4.40
CA LEU A 27 12.93 -15.01 -5.18
C LEU A 27 11.60 -15.70 -5.43
N SER A 28 11.57 -16.57 -6.44
CA SER A 28 10.41 -17.44 -6.66
C SER A 28 10.05 -18.19 -5.37
N PRO A 29 8.80 -18.10 -4.89
CA PRO A 29 8.40 -18.53 -3.55
C PRO A 29 8.50 -20.05 -3.30
N TYR A 30 8.78 -20.85 -4.32
CA TYR A 30 8.79 -22.32 -4.24
C TYR A 30 10.16 -22.98 -4.52
N SER A 31 11.23 -22.20 -4.64
CA SER A 31 12.57 -22.78 -4.87
C SER A 31 13.42 -22.74 -3.62
N GLU A 32 13.49 -23.87 -2.91
CA GLU A 32 14.39 -24.08 -1.76
C GLU A 32 15.89 -24.01 -2.15
N VAL A 33 16.19 -24.03 -3.45
CA VAL A 33 17.54 -24.09 -3.97
C VAL A 33 18.16 -22.70 -4.19
N HIS A 34 17.34 -21.65 -4.15
CA HIS A 34 17.78 -20.26 -4.31
C HIS A 34 17.71 -19.50 -2.99
N SER A 35 18.72 -18.68 -2.71
CA SER A 35 18.75 -17.85 -1.50
C SER A 35 19.42 -16.50 -1.75
N ILE A 36 18.90 -15.44 -1.14
CA ILE A 36 19.53 -14.11 -1.14
C ILE A 36 19.93 -13.75 0.29
N LEU A 37 21.19 -13.35 0.48
CA LEU A 37 21.70 -12.77 1.72
C LEU A 37 21.95 -11.28 1.52
N PHE A 38 21.19 -10.44 2.22
CA PHE A 38 21.40 -8.99 2.25
C PHE A 38 22.08 -8.63 3.57
N THR A 39 23.38 -8.30 3.53
CA THR A 39 24.19 -8.14 4.75
C THR A 39 25.27 -7.07 4.63
N TRP A 40 25.64 -6.40 5.73
CA TRP A 40 26.66 -5.34 5.76
C TRP A 40 26.38 -4.18 4.79
N ASN A 41 25.10 -3.88 4.53
CA ASN A 41 24.71 -2.73 3.73
C ASN A 41 24.28 -1.55 4.61
N PHE A 42 24.42 -0.34 4.07
CA PHE A 42 23.98 0.90 4.66
C PHE A 42 22.83 1.47 3.84
N VAL A 43 21.65 1.62 4.43
CA VAL A 43 20.48 2.19 3.78
C VAL A 43 20.04 3.41 4.59
N ARG A 44 20.42 4.60 4.15
CA ARG A 44 20.31 5.82 4.96
C ARG A 44 19.80 7.01 4.16
N ARG A 45 19.06 7.91 4.81
CA ARG A 45 18.59 9.17 4.20
C ARG A 45 17.81 8.97 2.90
N ASN A 46 17.04 7.88 2.81
CA ASN A 46 16.12 7.65 1.69
C ASN A 46 14.72 8.13 2.07
N ARG A 47 13.96 8.59 1.09
CA ARG A 47 12.60 9.10 1.22
C ARG A 47 11.64 8.14 0.55
N ILE A 48 10.75 7.54 1.34
CA ILE A 48 9.72 6.65 0.82
C ILE A 48 8.37 7.34 0.90
N GLN A 49 7.63 7.30 -0.21
CA GLN A 49 6.29 7.88 -0.31
C GLN A 49 5.35 6.83 -0.89
N GLU A 50 4.15 6.73 -0.34
CA GLU A 50 3.09 5.93 -0.95
C GLU A 50 2.61 6.64 -2.23
N PRO A 51 2.34 5.89 -3.31
CA PRO A 51 1.72 6.45 -4.49
C PRO A 51 0.36 7.05 -4.14
N PHE A 52 0.03 8.21 -4.71
CA PHE A 52 -1.20 8.97 -4.46
C PHE A 52 -1.33 9.60 -3.07
N ASP A 53 -0.24 9.66 -2.30
CA ASP A 53 -0.14 10.49 -1.10
C ASP A 53 0.26 11.93 -1.49
N ASP A 54 -0.73 12.74 -1.88
CA ASP A 54 -0.53 14.13 -2.30
C ASP A 54 -0.23 15.09 -1.12
N GLY A 55 0.04 14.57 0.08
CA GLY A 55 0.27 15.37 1.29
C GLY A 55 -0.99 16.03 1.86
N ALA A 56 -2.17 15.72 1.31
CA ALA A 56 -3.44 15.91 2.00
C ALA A 56 -3.50 14.96 3.20
N GLU A 57 -4.11 15.35 4.32
CA GLU A 57 -4.04 14.62 5.60
C GLU A 57 -4.51 13.14 5.55
N GLU A 58 -5.07 12.68 4.43
CA GLU A 58 -5.61 11.33 4.26
C GLU A 58 -5.27 10.78 2.86
N ALA A 59 -4.59 9.64 2.81
CA ALA A 59 -4.27 8.92 1.58
C ALA A 59 -5.56 8.44 0.90
N ARG A 60 -5.86 8.97 -0.30
CA ARG A 60 -7.08 8.71 -1.08
C ARG A 60 -7.34 7.22 -1.31
N LEU A 61 -6.29 6.42 -1.49
CA LEU A 61 -6.36 4.97 -1.64
C LEU A 61 -5.08 4.35 -1.09
N THR A 62 -5.19 3.46 -0.09
CA THR A 62 -4.05 2.64 0.34
C THR A 62 -4.11 1.26 -0.35
N PRO A 63 -3.19 0.96 -1.28
CA PRO A 63 -3.23 -0.31 -2.01
C PRO A 63 -2.91 -1.49 -1.07
N ARG A 64 -3.77 -2.52 -1.03
CA ARG A 64 -3.53 -3.74 -0.23
C ARG A 64 -2.50 -4.69 -0.86
N SER A 65 -2.21 -4.54 -2.15
CA SER A 65 -1.26 -5.36 -2.90
C SER A 65 0.20 -5.08 -2.53
N ARG A 66 0.52 -3.86 -2.09
CA ARG A 66 1.89 -3.40 -1.84
C ARG A 66 2.04 -2.54 -0.59
N VAL A 67 3.27 -2.28 -0.21
CA VAL A 67 3.69 -1.51 0.97
C VAL A 67 4.86 -0.63 0.56
N ALA A 68 4.79 0.66 0.84
CA ALA A 68 5.92 1.57 0.69
C ALA A 68 6.82 1.49 1.94
N ALA A 69 7.96 0.83 1.80
CA ALA A 69 8.97 0.73 2.85
C ALA A 69 10.36 0.79 2.24
N VAL A 70 11.36 1.17 3.03
CA VAL A 70 12.73 1.31 2.53
C VAL A 70 13.27 0.00 1.95
N LEU A 71 13.17 -1.08 2.73
CA LEU A 71 13.52 -2.43 2.31
C LEU A 71 12.27 -3.30 2.33
N VAL A 72 11.92 -3.86 1.18
CA VAL A 72 10.80 -4.77 1.02
C VAL A 72 11.32 -6.18 0.72
N VAL A 73 10.75 -7.16 1.41
CA VAL A 73 11.07 -8.57 1.19
C VAL A 73 9.81 -9.31 0.73
N SER A 74 9.88 -9.94 -0.45
CA SER A 74 8.78 -10.65 -1.08
C SER A 74 8.91 -12.17 -1.06
N SER A 75 9.97 -12.72 -0.45
CA SER A 75 10.22 -14.17 -0.39
C SER A 75 10.87 -14.62 0.92
N ALA A 76 10.52 -15.82 1.38
CA ALA A 76 11.02 -16.39 2.64
C ALA A 76 12.51 -16.80 2.57
N ASN A 77 13.02 -17.05 1.36
CA ASN A 77 14.41 -17.45 1.13
C ASN A 77 15.41 -16.27 1.09
N VAL A 78 14.95 -15.10 1.55
CA VAL A 78 15.74 -13.89 1.70
C VAL A 78 16.06 -13.67 3.18
N ALA A 79 17.34 -13.52 3.50
CA ALA A 79 17.78 -13.17 4.84
C ALA A 79 18.38 -11.77 4.85
N VAL A 80 17.85 -10.90 5.71
CA VAL A 80 18.35 -9.54 5.93
C VAL A 80 19.09 -9.55 7.26
N PHE A 81 20.41 -9.44 7.23
CA PHE A 81 21.24 -9.66 8.41
C PHE A 81 22.37 -8.65 8.54
N ARG A 82 22.55 -8.01 9.70
CA ARG A 82 23.65 -7.05 9.93
C ARG A 82 23.70 -5.93 8.90
N ASN A 83 22.62 -5.19 8.77
CA ASN A 83 22.53 -3.96 7.97
C ASN A 83 22.22 -2.77 8.89
N ILE A 84 22.52 -1.58 8.39
CA ILE A 84 22.13 -0.33 9.01
C ILE A 84 21.02 0.32 8.19
N LEU A 85 19.79 0.32 8.71
CA LEU A 85 18.66 1.04 8.14
C LEU A 85 18.38 2.27 9.00
N GLN A 86 18.47 3.46 8.40
CA GLN A 86 18.21 4.73 9.10
C GLN A 86 17.65 5.78 8.13
N ASN A 87 16.33 5.82 8.02
CA ASN A 87 15.61 6.62 7.05
C ASN A 87 14.46 7.36 7.76
N PRO A 88 14.75 8.43 8.51
CA PRO A 88 13.77 9.09 9.38
C PRO A 88 12.58 9.68 8.62
N GLU A 89 12.75 9.99 7.33
CA GLU A 89 11.67 10.50 6.47
C GLU A 89 10.72 9.40 5.98
N SER A 90 11.10 8.13 6.06
CA SER A 90 10.20 7.01 5.73
C SER A 90 9.33 6.64 6.93
N THR A 91 8.06 6.30 6.68
CA THR A 91 7.16 5.71 7.68
C THR A 91 7.66 4.34 8.13
N TYR A 92 8.10 3.50 7.18
CA TYR A 92 8.55 2.13 7.43
C TYR A 92 9.98 1.89 6.94
N GLU A 93 10.81 1.28 7.78
CA GLU A 93 12.17 0.84 7.39
C GLU A 93 12.13 -0.49 6.65
N LEU A 94 11.17 -1.34 6.99
CA LEU A 94 11.13 -2.72 6.53
C LEU A 94 9.69 -3.16 6.27
N GLY A 95 9.44 -3.79 5.13
CA GLY A 95 8.13 -4.26 4.70
C GLY A 95 8.14 -5.70 4.20
N SER A 96 7.05 -6.43 4.41
CA SER A 96 6.81 -7.74 3.79
C SER A 96 5.84 -7.60 2.62
N HIS A 97 6.18 -8.15 1.46
CA HIS A 97 5.24 -8.39 0.36
C HIS A 97 4.91 -9.89 0.19
N LEU A 98 5.53 -10.76 0.99
CA LEU A 98 5.21 -12.18 0.96
C LEU A 98 3.81 -12.43 1.54
N GLN A 99 2.85 -12.81 0.69
CA GLN A 99 1.46 -13.09 1.05
C GLN A 99 1.27 -14.52 1.59
N ASP A 100 2.08 -14.89 2.59
CA ASP A 100 1.92 -16.17 3.29
C ASP A 100 2.13 -15.97 4.79
N GLN A 101 1.03 -15.93 5.54
CA GLN A 101 1.03 -15.73 6.99
C GLN A 101 1.74 -16.83 7.79
N SER A 102 1.99 -18.00 7.18
CA SER A 102 2.67 -19.13 7.80
C SER A 102 4.19 -19.01 7.76
N GLN A 103 4.70 -18.22 6.82
CA GLN A 103 6.13 -18.03 6.60
C GLN A 103 6.70 -16.95 7.52
N LEU A 104 8.01 -17.04 7.74
CA LEU A 104 8.79 -16.08 8.52
C LEU A 104 9.90 -15.52 7.65
N ILE A 105 10.09 -14.21 7.72
CA ILE A 105 11.22 -13.53 7.07
C ILE A 105 12.26 -13.22 8.14
N ASN A 106 13.49 -13.68 7.94
CA ASN A 106 14.57 -13.45 8.88
C ASN A 106 15.23 -12.09 8.63
N CYS A 107 14.98 -11.15 9.56
CA CYS A 107 15.52 -9.79 9.53
C CYS A 107 16.29 -9.47 10.82
N THR A 108 17.06 -10.44 11.34
CA THR A 108 17.77 -10.31 12.60
C THR A 108 19.10 -9.55 12.48
N TYR A 109 19.59 -9.05 13.61
CA TYR A 109 20.83 -8.30 13.77
C TYR A 109 20.94 -7.06 12.91
N ASN A 110 19.83 -6.35 12.63
CA ASN A 110 19.87 -5.08 11.89
C ASN A 110 19.71 -3.89 12.84
N TRP A 111 20.24 -2.73 12.47
CA TRP A 111 19.86 -1.45 13.08
C TRP A 111 18.65 -0.92 12.31
N LEU A 112 17.55 -0.62 13.02
CA LEU A 112 16.25 -0.24 12.43
C LEU A 112 15.86 1.20 12.82
N GLY A 113 16.83 2.12 12.72
CA GLY A 113 16.64 3.56 12.96
C GLY A 113 16.58 3.99 14.43
N SER A 114 16.27 3.09 15.37
CA SER A 114 16.17 3.41 16.80
C SER A 114 16.73 2.30 17.69
N SER A 115 17.01 2.63 18.95
CA SER A 115 17.31 1.66 20.01
C SER A 115 16.06 1.21 20.78
N SER A 116 14.95 1.95 20.68
CA SER A 116 13.67 1.61 21.34
C SER A 116 12.88 0.60 20.51
N GLU A 117 12.49 -0.52 21.12
CA GLU A 117 11.70 -1.56 20.45
C GLU A 117 10.33 -1.06 19.99
N GLU A 118 9.66 -0.19 20.76
CA GLU A 118 8.36 0.39 20.40
C GLU A 118 8.43 1.14 19.06
N LYS A 119 9.46 1.99 18.89
CA LYS A 119 9.68 2.73 17.64
C LYS A 119 10.02 1.81 16.48
N ILE A 120 10.76 0.73 16.74
CA ILE A 120 11.08 -0.27 15.71
C ILE A 120 9.80 -1.01 15.31
N PHE A 121 9.01 -1.45 16.28
CA PHE A 121 7.76 -2.17 16.06
C PHE A 121 6.83 -1.38 15.13
N ASP A 122 6.66 -0.07 15.35
CA ASP A 122 5.81 0.74 14.48
C ASP A 122 6.38 0.97 13.07
N ARG A 123 7.70 0.90 12.90
CA ARG A 123 8.40 1.12 11.62
C ARG A 123 8.64 -0.16 10.81
N VAL A 124 8.20 -1.32 11.28
CA VAL A 124 8.23 -2.55 10.51
C VAL A 124 6.81 -2.91 10.08
N PHE A 125 6.58 -3.02 8.77
CA PHE A 125 5.29 -3.39 8.20
C PHE A 125 5.24 -4.87 7.84
N HIS A 126 4.39 -5.65 8.49
CA HIS A 126 4.28 -7.09 8.24
C HIS A 126 2.89 -7.62 8.63
N ARG A 127 2.78 -8.93 8.93
CA ARG A 127 1.57 -9.60 9.44
C ARG A 127 0.72 -8.85 10.48
N LYS A 128 1.33 -8.00 11.32
CA LYS A 128 0.61 -7.23 12.35
C LYS A 128 -0.18 -6.07 11.75
N ASP A 129 0.25 -5.57 10.59
CA ASP A 129 -0.37 -4.47 9.88
C ASP A 129 -1.40 -5.01 8.88
N ARG A 130 -1.05 -6.13 8.21
CA ARG A 130 -1.95 -6.85 7.30
C ARG A 130 -1.94 -8.35 7.56
N TYR A 131 -3.12 -8.94 7.75
CA TYR A 131 -3.24 -10.33 8.21
C TYR A 131 -2.65 -11.38 7.26
N ASN A 132 -2.61 -11.09 5.95
CA ASN A 132 -2.20 -12.02 4.90
C ASN A 132 -0.67 -12.07 4.70
N LEU A 133 0.09 -11.14 5.27
CA LEU A 133 1.54 -11.05 5.09
C LEU A 133 2.31 -12.00 6.00
N ALA A 134 3.51 -12.39 5.58
CA ALA A 134 4.47 -13.10 6.42
C ALA A 134 4.92 -12.24 7.62
N LYS A 135 5.29 -12.91 8.72
CA LYS A 135 5.83 -12.22 9.90
C LYS A 135 7.32 -11.98 9.71
N ILE A 136 7.73 -10.75 9.94
CA ILE A 136 9.14 -10.37 9.96
C ILE A 136 9.69 -10.60 11.37
N VAL A 137 10.80 -11.31 11.46
CA VAL A 137 11.52 -11.54 12.71
C VAL A 137 12.74 -10.62 12.75
N TYR A 138 12.63 -9.53 13.51
CA TYR A 138 13.70 -8.52 13.64
C TYR A 138 14.56 -8.66 14.90
N MET A 139 14.16 -9.50 15.86
CA MET A 139 14.89 -9.75 17.11
C MET A 139 15.86 -10.92 16.95
N PRO A 140 17.13 -10.80 17.42
CA PRO A 140 17.73 -9.65 18.10
C PRO A 140 18.07 -8.50 17.12
N TYR A 141 18.12 -7.24 17.57
CA TYR A 141 18.52 -6.10 16.74
C TYR A 141 19.77 -5.39 17.28
N LEU A 142 20.47 -4.62 16.43
CA LEU A 142 21.68 -3.87 16.79
C LEU A 142 21.32 -2.61 17.58
N LEU A 143 22.16 -2.25 18.56
CA LEU A 143 22.03 -0.99 19.31
C LEU A 143 22.98 0.11 18.81
N HIS A 144 23.65 -0.10 17.68
CA HIS A 144 24.64 0.80 17.13
C HIS A 144 24.31 1.15 15.67
N SER A 145 24.25 2.44 15.35
CA SER A 145 23.83 2.96 14.05
C SER A 145 24.93 3.03 12.99
N SER A 146 26.21 2.87 13.36
CA SER A 146 27.33 3.14 12.44
C SER A 146 28.12 1.91 12.00
N ASN A 147 27.97 0.78 12.70
CA ASN A 147 28.79 -0.40 12.47
C ASN A 147 27.92 -1.67 12.48
N PRO A 148 27.71 -2.31 11.31
CA PRO A 148 26.94 -3.56 11.23
C PRO A 148 27.62 -4.73 11.95
N GLY A 149 28.92 -4.66 12.20
CA GLY A 149 29.69 -5.65 12.96
C GLY A 149 29.70 -5.44 14.47
N ALA A 150 28.96 -4.46 15.00
CA ALA A 150 28.92 -4.21 16.44
C ALA A 150 28.38 -5.43 17.21
N GLY A 151 28.99 -5.72 18.37
CA GLY A 151 28.55 -6.80 19.26
C GLY A 151 27.40 -6.41 20.20
N THR A 152 27.08 -5.12 20.28
CA THR A 152 26.01 -4.60 21.15
C THR A 152 24.64 -4.81 20.51
N ILE A 153 23.87 -5.74 21.08
CA ILE A 153 22.56 -6.15 20.58
C ILE A 153 21.52 -6.12 21.69
N MET A 154 20.26 -5.91 21.30
CA MET A 154 19.12 -6.23 22.15
C MET A 154 18.67 -7.65 21.82
N GLN A 155 18.77 -8.56 22.81
CA GLN A 155 18.48 -9.98 22.61
C GLN A 155 17.08 -10.39 23.05
N ASN A 156 16.54 -9.71 24.05
CA ASN A 156 15.25 -10.04 24.64
C ASN A 156 14.25 -8.90 24.38
N PRO A 157 12.97 -9.21 24.10
CA PRO A 157 11.95 -8.20 23.93
C PRO A 157 11.69 -7.49 25.27
N LEU A 158 11.63 -6.17 25.23
CA LEU A 158 11.27 -5.30 26.34
C LEU A 158 9.88 -4.70 26.17
N PHE A 159 9.33 -4.75 24.96
CA PHE A 159 8.01 -4.23 24.61
C PHE A 159 7.04 -5.38 24.31
N VAL A 160 5.84 -5.30 24.86
CA VAL A 160 4.74 -6.23 24.57
C VAL A 160 3.67 -5.46 23.78
N PRO A 161 3.48 -5.78 22.48
CA PRO A 161 2.42 -5.17 21.69
C PRO A 161 1.05 -5.43 22.30
N GLN A 162 0.22 -4.40 22.37
CA GLN A 162 -1.15 -4.48 22.85
C GLN A 162 -2.11 -4.23 21.69
N PHE A 163 -3.21 -4.98 21.64
CA PHE A 163 -4.26 -4.79 20.63
C PHE A 163 -5.00 -3.46 20.82
N HIS A 164 -5.21 -3.08 22.08
CA HIS A 164 -5.80 -1.82 22.52
C HIS A 164 -4.98 -1.30 23.70
N MET A 165 -4.47 -0.08 23.62
CA MET A 165 -3.78 0.56 24.74
C MET A 165 -4.81 1.24 25.64
N GLU A 166 -4.77 0.97 26.95
CA GLU A 166 -5.68 1.61 27.89
C GLU A 166 -5.50 3.13 27.89
N GLY A 167 -6.58 3.87 27.62
CA GLY A 167 -6.58 5.32 27.54
C GLY A 167 -6.40 5.90 26.14
N THR A 168 -6.24 5.05 25.11
CA THR A 168 -6.32 5.47 23.71
C THR A 168 -7.60 4.98 23.05
N ASP A 169 -8.04 5.68 22.01
CA ASP A 169 -9.16 5.28 21.16
C ASP A 169 -8.67 4.56 19.90
N THR A 170 -7.52 3.88 19.97
CA THR A 170 -6.85 3.24 18.83
C THR A 170 -6.75 1.73 19.02
N VAL A 171 -7.10 0.97 17.99
CA VAL A 171 -7.06 -0.50 18.01
C VAL A 171 -6.46 -1.05 16.73
N GLY A 172 -5.94 -2.28 16.79
CA GLY A 172 -5.46 -3.01 15.60
C GLY A 172 -4.37 -4.02 15.91
N GLY A 173 -4.13 -4.92 14.96
CA GLY A 173 -3.09 -5.94 15.08
C GLY A 173 -3.60 -7.33 15.49
N GLU A 174 -2.69 -8.15 16.00
CA GLU A 174 -2.93 -9.56 16.33
C GLU A 174 -3.60 -9.72 17.70
N VAL A 175 -4.67 -10.52 17.77
CA VAL A 175 -5.35 -10.93 19.00
C VAL A 175 -5.06 -12.41 19.25
N ASP A 176 -4.04 -12.70 20.06
CA ASP A 176 -3.64 -14.07 20.47
C ASP A 176 -4.30 -14.52 21.80
N GLY A 177 -4.89 -13.58 22.55
CA GLY A 177 -5.50 -13.80 23.87
C GLY A 177 -6.99 -13.48 23.91
N ARG A 178 -7.47 -13.03 25.09
CA ARG A 178 -8.84 -12.53 25.25
C ARG A 178 -8.81 -11.02 25.35
N GLU A 179 -9.39 -10.35 24.37
CA GLU A 179 -9.51 -8.89 24.31
C GLU A 179 -10.99 -8.50 24.39
N SER A 180 -11.30 -7.42 25.11
CA SER A 180 -12.67 -6.92 25.23
C SER A 180 -12.70 -5.41 25.11
N LEU A 181 -13.36 -4.91 24.07
CA LEU A 181 -13.58 -3.48 23.88
C LEU A 181 -14.82 -3.03 24.63
N ARG A 182 -14.70 -1.91 25.35
CA ARG A 182 -15.79 -1.27 26.10
C ARG A 182 -16.62 -0.39 25.13
N PRO A 183 -17.84 0.04 25.50
CA PRO A 183 -18.61 0.95 24.65
C PRO A 183 -17.83 2.25 24.44
N GLY A 184 -17.71 2.67 23.20
CA GLY A 184 -16.81 3.75 22.80
C GLY A 184 -16.51 3.72 21.32
N GLU A 185 -15.91 4.80 20.83
CA GLU A 185 -15.50 4.93 19.44
C GLU A 185 -14.00 4.65 19.32
N TYR A 186 -13.64 3.73 18.44
CA TYR A 186 -12.26 3.30 18.23
C TYR A 186 -11.87 3.45 16.77
N ARG A 187 -10.67 3.98 16.55
CA ARG A 187 -10.01 4.10 15.26
C ARG A 187 -9.14 2.88 15.02
N VAL A 188 -9.43 2.15 13.95
CA VAL A 188 -8.64 0.99 13.55
C VAL A 188 -7.42 1.46 12.78
N LEU A 189 -6.21 1.20 13.28
CA LEU A 189 -4.96 1.63 12.61
C LEU A 189 -4.38 0.55 11.69
N ARG A 190 -4.67 -0.73 12.00
CA ARG A 190 -4.06 -1.92 11.40
C ARG A 190 -5.12 -3.01 11.30
N ASP A 191 -4.92 -3.98 10.41
CA ASP A 191 -5.85 -5.11 10.30
C ASP A 191 -6.07 -5.78 11.66
N ILE A 192 -7.32 -6.06 11.99
CA ILE A 192 -7.66 -6.81 13.20
C ILE A 192 -7.54 -8.30 12.87
N ASN A 193 -6.52 -8.97 13.40
CA ASN A 193 -6.28 -10.38 13.12
C ASN A 193 -6.51 -11.24 14.37
N ILE A 194 -7.68 -11.85 14.47
CA ILE A 194 -8.03 -12.75 15.57
C ILE A 194 -7.47 -14.13 15.26
N ARG A 195 -6.40 -14.49 15.96
CA ARG A 195 -5.62 -15.70 15.74
C ARG A 195 -6.35 -16.94 16.25
N PRO A 196 -5.97 -18.16 15.80
CA PRO A 196 -6.51 -19.39 16.36
C PRO A 196 -6.29 -19.45 17.88
N GLY A 197 -7.38 -19.49 18.65
CA GLY A 197 -7.37 -19.43 20.13
C GLY A 197 -7.62 -18.05 20.73
N GLY A 198 -7.50 -16.98 19.94
CA GLY A 198 -7.86 -15.61 20.31
C GLY A 198 -9.37 -15.40 20.39
N ILE A 199 -9.81 -14.55 21.31
CA ILE A 199 -11.21 -14.17 21.51
C ILE A 199 -11.28 -12.64 21.58
N LEU A 200 -11.94 -12.01 20.60
CA LEU A 200 -12.27 -10.60 20.64
C LEU A 200 -13.74 -10.43 21.03
N THR A 201 -14.01 -9.68 22.10
CA THR A 201 -15.36 -9.38 22.58
C THR A 201 -15.67 -7.90 22.35
N LEU A 202 -16.70 -7.61 21.58
CA LEU A 202 -17.19 -6.24 21.36
C LEU A 202 -18.44 -6.03 22.20
N GLN A 203 -18.36 -5.11 23.17
CA GLN A 203 -19.52 -4.76 24.00
C GLN A 203 -20.55 -3.95 23.18
N PRO A 204 -21.84 -4.00 23.56
CA PRO A 204 -22.87 -3.17 22.91
C PRO A 204 -22.50 -1.68 22.97
N GLY A 205 -22.56 -0.97 21.84
CA GLY A 205 -22.18 0.44 21.72
C GLY A 205 -20.72 0.70 21.36
N VAL A 206 -19.97 -0.33 20.97
CA VAL A 206 -18.66 -0.18 20.30
C VAL A 206 -18.86 0.32 18.88
N ILE A 207 -18.10 1.34 18.50
CA ILE A 207 -18.00 1.85 17.13
C ILE A 207 -16.56 1.63 16.65
N LEU A 208 -16.35 0.83 15.60
CA LEU A 208 -15.05 0.67 14.95
C LEU A 208 -15.04 1.44 13.64
N ARG A 209 -14.12 2.40 13.51
CA ARG A 209 -13.87 3.15 12.28
C ARG A 209 -12.67 2.61 11.53
N PHE A 210 -12.93 2.04 10.36
CA PHE A 210 -11.90 1.47 9.49
C PHE A 210 -11.46 2.51 8.44
N PRO A 211 -10.16 2.83 8.34
CA PRO A 211 -9.66 3.55 7.18
C PRO A 211 -9.76 2.67 5.92
N PRO A 212 -9.80 3.28 4.72
CA PRO A 212 -9.76 2.53 3.46
C PRO A 212 -8.58 1.55 3.44
N GLY A 213 -8.79 0.33 2.96
CA GLY A 213 -7.73 -0.67 2.85
C GLY A 213 -7.36 -1.40 4.15
N VAL A 214 -8.05 -1.13 5.28
CA VAL A 214 -7.91 -1.89 6.54
C VAL A 214 -9.14 -2.76 6.78
N GLY A 215 -8.93 -3.97 7.29
CA GLY A 215 -9.98 -4.97 7.47
C GLY A 215 -9.85 -5.79 8.75
N MET A 216 -10.62 -6.86 8.83
CA MET A 216 -10.62 -7.80 9.95
C MET A 216 -10.58 -9.23 9.42
N MET A 217 -9.72 -10.05 10.01
CA MET A 217 -9.62 -11.49 9.78
C MET A 217 -9.92 -12.22 11.08
N VAL A 218 -10.85 -13.18 11.03
CA VAL A 218 -11.31 -13.94 12.20
C VAL A 218 -11.00 -15.42 12.00
N ALA A 219 -9.85 -15.87 12.49
CA ALA A 219 -9.51 -17.29 12.58
C ALA A 219 -9.87 -17.90 13.95
N GLY A 220 -9.98 -17.06 14.99
CA GLY A 220 -10.41 -17.44 16.34
C GLY A 220 -11.91 -17.22 16.57
N ARG A 221 -12.26 -16.55 17.66
CA ARG A 221 -13.65 -16.24 18.03
C ARG A 221 -13.89 -14.74 18.12
N LEU A 222 -14.92 -14.26 17.44
CA LEU A 222 -15.44 -12.90 17.58
C LEU A 222 -16.80 -12.93 18.27
N GLU A 223 -16.91 -12.26 19.42
CA GLU A 223 -18.15 -12.13 20.19
C GLU A 223 -18.68 -10.70 20.11
N ALA A 224 -19.59 -10.45 19.17
CA ALA A 224 -20.22 -9.15 18.95
C ALA A 224 -21.74 -9.28 19.11
N ARG A 225 -22.29 -8.80 20.23
CA ARG A 225 -23.74 -8.86 20.52
C ARG A 225 -24.31 -7.46 20.71
N GLY A 226 -24.88 -6.90 19.64
CA GLY A 226 -25.59 -5.62 19.68
C GLY A 226 -26.89 -5.65 20.49
N ARG A 227 -27.41 -4.47 20.83
CA ARG A 227 -28.69 -4.31 21.55
C ARG A 227 -29.51 -3.14 20.98
N LYS A 228 -30.00 -3.17 19.74
CA LYS A 228 -30.88 -2.18 19.05
C LYS A 228 -30.48 -0.69 19.24
N VAL A 229 -30.62 -0.17 20.46
CA VAL A 229 -30.13 1.13 20.93
C VAL A 229 -28.59 1.17 21.00
N ASN A 230 -27.94 0.08 21.42
CA ASN A 230 -26.48 -0.03 21.54
C ASN A 230 -25.95 -1.10 20.58
N ASP A 231 -26.30 -0.99 19.30
CA ASP A 231 -25.71 -1.84 18.29
C ASP A 231 -24.24 -1.54 18.10
N ILE A 232 -23.50 -2.55 17.64
CA ILE A 232 -22.08 -2.42 17.34
C ILE A 232 -21.99 -1.89 15.92
N LEU A 233 -21.34 -0.75 15.75
CA LEU A 233 -21.20 -0.10 14.45
C LEU A 233 -19.80 -0.35 13.89
N LEU A 234 -19.73 -0.97 12.73
CA LEU A 234 -18.50 -1.09 11.95
C LEU A 234 -18.69 -0.18 10.73
N THR A 235 -17.95 0.92 10.68
CA THR A 235 -18.12 1.93 9.62
C THR A 235 -16.77 2.38 9.08
N LEU A 236 -16.78 3.00 7.90
CA LEU A 236 -15.59 3.66 7.39
C LEU A 236 -15.27 4.86 8.28
N ARG A 237 -13.98 5.16 8.42
CA ARG A 237 -13.55 6.46 8.92
C ARG A 237 -14.03 7.49 7.89
N GLU A 238 -15.08 8.25 8.23
CA GLU A 238 -15.52 9.38 7.41
C GLU A 238 -14.33 10.30 7.25
N GLU A 239 -13.90 10.46 6.00
CA GLU A 239 -13.01 11.53 5.59
C GLU A 239 -13.75 12.81 5.97
N ALA A 240 -13.18 13.59 6.89
CA ALA A 240 -13.68 14.91 7.11
C ALA A 240 -13.38 15.68 5.84
N VAL A 241 -14.33 15.70 4.90
CA VAL A 241 -14.37 16.72 3.86
C VAL A 241 -14.51 18.02 4.64
N VAL A 242 -13.38 18.65 4.90
CA VAL A 242 -13.36 20.03 5.39
C VAL A 242 -13.98 20.81 4.24
N GLU A 243 -15.30 21.04 4.33
CA GLU A 243 -15.92 22.09 3.54
C GLU A 243 -15.06 23.34 3.79
N PRO A 244 -14.49 23.94 2.72
CA PRO A 244 -13.68 25.12 2.92
C PRO A 244 -14.56 26.14 3.65
N PRO A 245 -14.04 26.77 4.73
CA PRO A 245 -14.85 27.68 5.52
C PRO A 245 -15.40 28.76 4.58
N ALA A 246 -16.72 28.93 4.62
CA ALA A 246 -17.40 30.04 3.99
C ALA A 246 -16.91 31.34 4.66
N THR A 247 -15.82 31.88 4.13
CA THR A 247 -15.26 33.16 4.54
C THR A 247 -15.09 34.00 3.29
N GLU A 248 -16.08 34.86 3.11
CA GLU A 248 -16.03 36.26 2.70
C GLU A 248 -14.98 36.67 1.66
N MET A 249 -15.50 37.25 0.58
CA MET A 249 -14.83 38.02 -0.45
C MET A 249 -13.55 38.72 0.02
N GLU A 250 -12.40 38.37 -0.57
CA GLU A 250 -11.38 39.34 -1.02
C GLU A 250 -10.21 38.65 -1.77
N THR A 251 -9.97 39.14 -2.99
CA THR A 251 -8.77 39.01 -3.84
C THR A 251 -8.37 37.61 -4.35
N GLU A 252 -8.64 37.38 -5.65
CA GLU A 252 -8.07 36.29 -6.46
C GLU A 252 -6.53 36.32 -6.45
N ALA A 253 -5.92 35.44 -5.67
CA ALA A 253 -4.69 34.76 -6.07
C ALA A 253 -5.09 33.40 -6.67
N PRO A 254 -4.46 32.92 -7.75
CA PRO A 254 -4.80 31.62 -8.29
C PRO A 254 -4.49 30.56 -7.23
N LEU A 255 -5.52 29.86 -6.78
CA LEU A 255 -5.37 28.61 -6.06
C LEU A 255 -4.41 27.73 -6.87
N PRO A 256 -3.42 27.06 -6.24
CA PRO A 256 -2.66 26.04 -6.96
C PRO A 256 -3.69 25.05 -7.54
N PRO A 257 -3.59 24.68 -8.83
CA PRO A 257 -4.52 23.70 -9.38
C PRO A 257 -4.41 22.45 -8.52
N ALA A 258 -5.56 21.93 -8.08
CA ALA A 258 -5.64 20.57 -7.56
C ALA A 258 -4.82 19.65 -8.48
N PRO A 259 -4.05 18.68 -7.98
CA PRO A 259 -3.29 17.78 -8.83
C PRO A 259 -4.27 17.19 -9.84
N THR A 260 -4.15 17.67 -11.09
CA THR A 260 -5.03 17.25 -12.18
C THR A 260 -4.52 15.89 -12.55
N ALA A 261 -5.14 14.86 -11.96
CA ALA A 261 -4.93 13.48 -12.38
C ALA A 261 -4.91 13.49 -13.91
N PRO A 262 -3.88 12.92 -14.57
CA PRO A 262 -3.75 12.99 -16.03
C PRO A 262 -4.76 12.08 -16.73
N VAL A 263 -5.92 11.84 -16.10
CA VAL A 263 -6.94 10.87 -16.47
C VAL A 263 -8.31 11.44 -16.14
N ARG A 264 -9.30 11.21 -17.01
CA ARG A 264 -10.72 11.53 -16.77
C ARG A 264 -11.65 10.58 -17.53
N LEU A 265 -12.87 10.43 -17.04
CA LEU A 265 -13.96 9.69 -17.70
C LEU A 265 -14.99 10.66 -18.27
N LEU A 266 -15.44 10.44 -19.51
CA LEU A 266 -16.39 11.32 -20.19
C LEU A 266 -17.71 10.63 -20.53
N GLY A 267 -18.81 11.35 -20.35
CA GLY A 267 -20.13 11.00 -20.88
C GLY A 267 -20.82 9.79 -20.24
N GLY A 268 -20.26 9.23 -19.17
CA GLY A 268 -20.91 8.17 -18.40
C GLY A 268 -22.20 8.62 -17.71
N ARG A 269 -23.03 7.67 -17.30
CA ARG A 269 -24.27 7.96 -16.54
C ARG A 269 -23.95 8.37 -15.10
N THR A 270 -22.78 7.99 -14.60
CA THR A 270 -22.22 8.39 -13.31
C THR A 270 -20.79 8.90 -13.46
N GLU A 271 -20.26 9.54 -12.43
CA GLU A 271 -18.85 9.99 -12.40
C GLU A 271 -17.81 8.85 -12.36
N ARG A 272 -18.26 7.59 -12.28
CA ARG A 272 -17.42 6.39 -12.12
C ARG A 272 -17.33 5.53 -13.38
N GLU A 273 -17.93 5.98 -14.47
CA GLU A 273 -17.94 5.29 -15.77
C GLU A 273 -17.82 6.33 -16.89
N GLY A 274 -17.39 5.89 -18.07
CA GLY A 274 -17.38 6.72 -19.28
C GLY A 274 -16.10 6.58 -20.09
N ARG A 275 -16.06 7.22 -21.27
CA ARG A 275 -14.90 7.12 -22.17
C ARG A 275 -13.63 7.62 -21.49
N LEU A 276 -12.60 6.80 -21.51
CA LEU A 276 -11.30 7.12 -20.93
C LEU A 276 -10.57 8.15 -21.78
N GLN A 277 -10.19 9.26 -21.14
CA GLN A 277 -9.20 10.18 -21.68
C GLN A 277 -8.01 10.31 -20.75
N VAL A 278 -6.83 10.35 -21.35
CA VAL A 278 -5.57 10.56 -20.66
C VAL A 278 -4.89 11.82 -21.21
N ARG A 279 -4.04 12.43 -20.39
CA ARG A 279 -3.27 13.61 -20.76
C ARG A 279 -1.79 13.25 -20.84
N VAL A 280 -1.25 13.23 -22.05
CA VAL A 280 0.18 13.01 -22.28
C VAL A 280 0.80 14.33 -22.73
N GLY A 281 1.67 14.90 -21.90
CA GLY A 281 2.17 16.27 -22.11
C GLY A 281 1.06 17.29 -21.89
N GLU A 282 0.77 18.11 -22.90
CA GLU A 282 -0.29 19.13 -22.85
C GLU A 282 -1.56 18.73 -23.62
N GLU A 283 -1.59 17.55 -24.23
CA GLU A 283 -2.71 17.10 -25.06
C GLU A 283 -3.55 16.03 -24.34
N TRP A 284 -4.87 16.21 -24.38
CA TRP A 284 -5.83 15.17 -24.03
C TRP A 284 -6.16 14.32 -25.23
N GLY A 285 -6.30 13.02 -25.00
CA GLY A 285 -6.69 12.08 -26.03
C GLY A 285 -7.24 10.79 -25.46
N THR A 286 -7.79 9.97 -26.33
CA THR A 286 -8.39 8.68 -25.98
C THR A 286 -7.36 7.56 -26.06
N VAL A 287 -7.72 6.41 -25.49
CA VAL A 287 -6.88 5.21 -25.45
C VAL A 287 -7.58 4.10 -26.21
N CYS A 288 -6.85 3.42 -27.10
CA CYS A 288 -7.39 2.28 -27.84
C CYS A 288 -7.46 1.00 -26.98
N ASP A 289 -8.50 0.19 -27.19
CA ASP A 289 -8.78 -1.07 -26.48
C ASP A 289 -7.77 -2.20 -26.80
N TYR A 290 -6.93 -2.01 -27.82
CA TYR A 290 -5.94 -2.99 -28.20
C TYR A 290 -4.91 -3.22 -27.08
N GLY A 291 -4.83 -4.46 -26.60
CA GLY A 291 -3.93 -4.84 -25.51
C GLY A 291 -4.38 -4.39 -24.12
N TRP A 292 -5.53 -3.72 -24.01
CA TRP A 292 -6.07 -3.24 -22.74
C TRP A 292 -6.48 -4.38 -21.82
N THR A 293 -6.12 -4.28 -20.56
CA THR A 293 -6.37 -5.32 -19.55
C THR A 293 -7.10 -4.74 -18.34
N MET A 294 -7.65 -5.65 -17.52
CA MET A 294 -8.24 -5.31 -16.23
C MET A 294 -7.23 -4.61 -15.29
N LEU A 295 -5.92 -4.88 -15.44
CA LEU A 295 -4.89 -4.20 -14.65
C LEU A 295 -4.76 -2.73 -15.03
N ASP A 296 -4.81 -2.42 -16.34
CA ASP A 296 -4.77 -1.04 -16.83
C ASP A 296 -6.00 -0.25 -16.37
N ALA A 297 -7.19 -0.88 -16.45
CA ALA A 297 -8.43 -0.31 -15.93
C ALA A 297 -8.38 -0.07 -14.42
N ALA A 298 -7.80 -1.02 -13.65
CA ALA A 298 -7.63 -0.87 -12.21
C ALA A 298 -6.74 0.33 -11.87
N LEU A 299 -5.64 0.49 -12.61
CA LEU A 299 -4.71 1.61 -12.43
C LEU A 299 -5.41 2.95 -12.72
N VAL A 300 -6.18 3.05 -13.80
CA VAL A 300 -6.99 4.24 -14.13
C VAL A 300 -7.99 4.55 -13.02
N CYS A 301 -8.74 3.56 -12.53
CA CYS A 301 -9.65 3.75 -11.41
C CYS A 301 -8.89 4.27 -10.18
N HIS A 302 -7.72 3.71 -9.87
CA HIS A 302 -6.91 4.16 -8.74
C HIS A 302 -6.40 5.60 -8.90
N GLN A 303 -5.96 6.01 -10.09
CA GLN A 303 -5.58 7.40 -10.36
C GLN A 303 -6.75 8.39 -10.18
N LEU A 304 -7.98 7.93 -10.39
CA LEU A 304 -9.21 8.69 -10.16
C LEU A 304 -9.69 8.64 -8.70
N GLY A 305 -9.00 7.93 -7.80
CA GLY A 305 -9.44 7.73 -6.42
C GLY A 305 -10.58 6.70 -6.26
N LEU A 306 -10.78 5.85 -7.26
CA LEU A 306 -11.80 4.79 -7.31
C LEU A 306 -11.17 3.40 -7.12
N VAL A 307 -12.03 2.44 -6.76
CA VAL A 307 -11.68 1.01 -6.74
C VAL A 307 -12.42 0.32 -7.87
N LEU A 308 -11.69 -0.41 -8.71
CA LEU A 308 -12.27 -1.16 -9.82
C LEU A 308 -13.16 -2.30 -9.30
N ASN A 309 -14.33 -2.47 -9.89
CA ASN A 309 -15.10 -3.71 -9.78
C ASN A 309 -14.63 -4.69 -10.87
N PRO A 310 -14.10 -5.89 -10.54
CA PRO A 310 -13.67 -6.87 -11.54
C PRO A 310 -14.76 -7.33 -12.49
N ASP A 311 -16.05 -7.17 -12.14
CA ASP A 311 -17.17 -7.54 -13.01
C ASP A 311 -17.57 -6.41 -13.98
N ASP A 312 -17.21 -5.15 -13.70
CA ASP A 312 -17.64 -3.95 -14.45
C ASP A 312 -16.45 -3.12 -14.96
N TRP A 313 -15.32 -3.78 -15.27
CA TRP A 313 -14.07 -3.09 -15.64
C TRP A 313 -13.99 -2.60 -17.09
N PHE A 314 -14.96 -2.99 -17.92
CA PHE A 314 -14.97 -2.74 -19.36
C PHE A 314 -16.38 -2.35 -19.83
N ILE A 315 -16.49 -1.22 -20.52
CA ILE A 315 -17.73 -0.83 -21.21
C ILE A 315 -17.74 -1.43 -22.62
N GLU A 316 -18.83 -2.12 -22.98
CA GLU A 316 -19.00 -2.63 -24.35
C GLU A 316 -19.00 -1.48 -25.36
N ARG A 317 -18.37 -1.69 -26.53
CA ARG A 317 -18.22 -0.66 -27.58
C ARG A 317 -19.51 0.09 -27.93
N ALA A 318 -20.65 -0.60 -27.91
CA ALA A 318 -21.96 -0.02 -28.22
C ALA A 318 -22.48 0.94 -27.14
N ASP A 319 -21.98 0.82 -25.91
CA ASP A 319 -22.39 1.60 -24.75
C ASP A 319 -21.37 2.69 -24.37
N ILE A 320 -20.24 2.78 -25.09
CA ILE A 320 -19.24 3.85 -24.86
C ILE A 320 -19.85 5.20 -25.25
N PRO A 321 -19.85 6.20 -24.35
CA PRO A 321 -20.41 7.51 -24.65
C PRO A 321 -19.75 8.19 -25.85
N GLU A 322 -20.52 8.90 -26.69
CA GLU A 322 -19.99 9.65 -27.84
C GLU A 322 -19.11 10.85 -27.45
N ALA A 323 -19.11 11.23 -26.17
CA ALA A 323 -18.26 12.30 -25.64
C ALA A 323 -16.78 11.90 -25.75
N GLY A 324 -15.94 12.81 -26.24
CA GLY A 324 -14.49 12.61 -26.32
C GLY A 324 -13.97 12.09 -27.67
N THR A 325 -14.84 11.98 -28.68
CA THR A 325 -14.52 11.55 -30.06
C THR A 325 -13.93 12.65 -30.95
N ALA A 326 -13.81 13.87 -30.43
CA ALA A 326 -13.18 15.00 -31.14
C ALA A 326 -11.67 15.03 -30.94
N GLU A 327 -11.20 14.46 -29.82
CA GLU A 327 -9.80 14.32 -29.47
C GLU A 327 -9.15 13.16 -30.24
N LYS A 328 -7.82 13.12 -30.31
CA LYS A 328 -7.11 12.04 -31.01
C LYS A 328 -6.91 10.84 -30.09
N ILE A 329 -6.80 9.66 -30.68
CA ILE A 329 -6.27 8.48 -29.99
C ILE A 329 -4.77 8.68 -29.79
N ILE A 330 -4.32 8.82 -28.56
CA ILE A 330 -2.92 9.16 -28.23
C ILE A 330 -2.12 7.97 -27.70
N MET A 331 -2.79 6.91 -27.24
CA MET A 331 -2.18 5.71 -26.68
C MET A 331 -2.87 4.43 -27.19
N SER A 332 -2.09 3.38 -27.42
CA SER A 332 -2.55 2.04 -27.81
C SER A 332 -1.59 0.97 -27.26
N ASN A 333 -2.02 -0.30 -27.21
CA ASN A 333 -1.20 -1.43 -26.73
C ASN A 333 -0.59 -1.14 -25.35
N VAL A 334 -1.41 -0.58 -24.45
CA VAL A 334 -0.97 -0.23 -23.10
C VAL A 334 -0.71 -1.52 -22.33
N ARG A 335 0.46 -1.60 -21.70
CA ARG A 335 0.92 -2.76 -20.93
C ARG A 335 1.48 -2.28 -19.61
N CYS A 336 0.60 -1.92 -18.68
CA CYS A 336 1.02 -1.64 -17.33
C CYS A 336 1.40 -2.92 -16.58
N THR A 337 2.19 -2.73 -15.53
CA THR A 337 2.59 -3.72 -14.55
C THR A 337 1.98 -3.40 -13.19
N GLU A 338 2.05 -4.33 -12.23
CA GLU A 338 1.57 -4.08 -10.85
C GLU A 338 2.35 -2.96 -10.12
N GLU A 339 3.52 -2.60 -10.65
CA GLU A 339 4.38 -1.55 -10.12
C GLU A 339 4.09 -0.16 -10.71
N ASP A 340 3.29 -0.06 -11.77
CA ASP A 340 2.96 1.23 -12.38
C ASP A 340 1.88 1.97 -11.58
N HIS A 341 1.96 3.31 -11.56
CA HIS A 341 1.02 4.18 -10.82
C HIS A 341 0.41 5.26 -11.69
N ASP A 342 0.97 5.46 -12.88
CA ASP A 342 0.46 6.40 -13.85
C ASP A 342 0.31 5.71 -15.20
N ILE A 343 -0.93 5.68 -15.71
CA ILE A 343 -1.26 5.09 -17.00
C ILE A 343 -0.44 5.72 -18.12
N THR A 344 -0.09 7.00 -17.97
CA THR A 344 0.67 7.75 -18.95
C THR A 344 2.15 7.37 -19.00
N GLU A 345 2.68 6.76 -17.94
CA GLU A 345 4.07 6.29 -17.84
C GLU A 345 4.24 4.82 -18.27
N CYS A 346 3.15 4.05 -18.31
CA CYS A 346 3.18 2.65 -18.74
C CYS A 346 3.77 2.47 -20.15
N GLN A 347 4.24 1.25 -20.42
CA GLN A 347 4.66 0.88 -21.77
C GLN A 347 3.45 0.90 -22.70
N ALA A 348 3.50 1.73 -23.74
CA ALA A 348 2.42 1.89 -24.71
C ALA A 348 2.97 2.41 -26.05
N GLU A 349 2.23 2.15 -27.12
CA GLU A 349 2.39 2.83 -28.40
C GLU A 349 1.79 4.23 -28.31
N ARG A 350 2.55 5.25 -28.70
CA ARG A 350 2.14 6.66 -28.62
C ARG A 350 2.24 7.34 -29.98
N LEU A 351 1.42 8.36 -30.22
CA LEU A 351 1.55 9.18 -31.43
C LEU A 351 2.97 9.75 -31.57
N PRO A 352 3.54 9.81 -32.79
CA PRO A 352 2.96 9.45 -34.08
C PRO A 352 3.17 7.97 -34.48
N HIS A 353 3.69 7.12 -33.60
CA HIS A 353 4.16 5.75 -33.88
C HIS A 353 3.16 4.68 -33.43
N ILE A 354 1.87 4.91 -33.65
CA ILE A 354 0.85 3.88 -33.41
C ILE A 354 0.83 2.98 -34.66
N GLU A 355 1.23 1.72 -34.51
CA GLU A 355 1.36 0.79 -35.64
C GLU A 355 -0.01 0.25 -36.08
N ASN A 356 -0.96 0.15 -35.15
CA ASN A 356 -2.32 -0.30 -35.41
C ASN A 356 -3.26 0.87 -35.72
N SER A 357 -4.05 0.77 -36.79
CA SER A 357 -5.09 1.76 -37.09
C SER A 357 -6.28 1.56 -36.14
N CYS A 358 -6.29 2.27 -35.01
CA CYS A 358 -7.48 2.39 -34.16
C CYS A 358 -8.35 3.57 -34.61
N ASP A 359 -9.65 3.44 -34.44
CA ASP A 359 -10.64 4.52 -34.54
C ASP A 359 -11.40 4.67 -33.21
N HIS A 360 -12.26 5.69 -33.12
CA HIS A 360 -12.99 5.99 -31.89
C HIS A 360 -14.06 4.95 -31.50
N ASP A 361 -14.35 3.99 -32.38
CA ASP A 361 -15.21 2.83 -32.06
C ASP A 361 -14.45 1.79 -31.20
N GLN A 362 -13.12 1.93 -31.11
CA GLN A 362 -12.22 1.08 -30.34
C GLN A 362 -11.61 1.79 -29.13
N ASP A 363 -12.14 2.95 -28.72
CA ASP A 363 -11.68 3.59 -27.50
C ASP A 363 -12.08 2.76 -26.26
N VAL A 364 -11.33 2.93 -25.18
CA VAL A 364 -11.60 2.34 -23.86
C VAL A 364 -12.60 3.20 -23.09
N GLY A 365 -13.45 2.56 -22.29
CA GLY A 365 -14.35 3.19 -21.32
C GLY A 365 -14.57 2.36 -20.07
#